data_AF-A0A0M9WDV0-F1
#
_entry.id   AF-A0A0M9WDV0-F1
#
_cell.length_a   1.000
_cell.length_b   1.000
_cell.length_c   1.000
_cell.angle_alpha   90.00
_cell.angle_beta   90.00
_cell.angle_gamma   90.00
#
_symmetry.space_group_name_H-M   'P 1'
#
loop_
_entity.id
_entity.type
_entity.pdbx_description
1 polymer ?
#
loop_
_entity_poly.entity_id
_entity_poly.type
_entity_poly.pdbx_seq_one_letter_code
_entity_poly.pdbx_strand_id
1 'polypeptide(L)'
;MFRGSDKMHNRSFLSIGSWVGICLAVWVVAWIVAESIPVFNDLLSLISAVFGSWFSFGLPAIFWFYMNKGRYFQNWKKAVLTIVNVFVLAIAFAICGLGLWVSGVAIHEDSVSKSWTCANNA
;
A
#
# COMPACT_ATOMS: atom_id res chain seq x y z
N MET A 1 24.23 7.62 9.91
CA MET A 1 25.34 6.67 10.12
C MET A 1 25.78 5.93 8.82
N PHE A 2 25.53 6.47 7.62
CA PHE A 2 26.06 5.92 6.34
C PHE A 2 26.29 7.02 5.27
N ARG A 3 26.45 8.28 5.67
CA ARG A 3 26.79 9.37 4.74
C ARG A 3 28.29 9.61 4.82
N GLY A 4 29.01 9.31 3.73
CA GLY A 4 30.42 9.72 3.56
C GLY A 4 31.46 8.63 3.28
N SER A 5 31.08 7.38 2.99
CA SER A 5 32.04 6.29 2.75
C SER A 5 31.98 5.76 1.32
N ASP A 6 33.16 5.55 0.72
CA ASP A 6 33.47 5.01 -0.63
C ASP A 6 32.99 3.56 -0.89
N LYS A 7 31.98 3.11 -0.15
CA LYS A 7 31.36 1.78 -0.26
C LYS A 7 30.02 1.82 -0.99
N MET A 8 29.57 3.00 -1.42
CA MET A 8 28.28 3.21 -2.09
C MET A 8 28.25 2.69 -3.53
N HIS A 9 29.42 2.51 -4.16
CA HIS A 9 29.55 2.07 -5.56
C HIS A 9 30.28 0.72 -5.72
N ASN A 10 30.67 0.08 -4.61
CA ASN A 10 31.35 -1.21 -4.68
C ASN A 10 30.34 -2.35 -4.51
N ARG A 11 30.45 -3.37 -5.37
CA ARG A 11 29.61 -4.58 -5.37
C ARG A 11 29.98 -5.44 -4.16
N SER A 12 29.70 -4.93 -2.96
CA SER A 12 30.03 -5.64 -1.73
C SER A 12 29.06 -6.80 -1.54
N PHE A 13 29.56 -7.93 -1.00
CA PHE A 13 28.73 -9.06 -0.58
C PHE A 13 27.59 -8.64 0.35
N LEU A 14 27.73 -7.50 1.06
CA LEU A 14 26.69 -6.91 1.90
C LEU A 14 25.56 -6.27 1.07
N SER A 15 25.86 -5.63 -0.07
CA SER A 15 24.86 -5.11 -1.00
C SER A 15 24.11 -6.22 -1.73
N ILE A 16 24.81 -7.29 -2.12
CA ILE A 16 24.17 -8.48 -2.71
C ILE A 16 23.35 -9.22 -1.65
N GLY A 17 23.87 -9.40 -0.43
CA GLY A 17 23.17 -10.07 0.66
C GLY A 17 21.92 -9.30 1.11
N SER A 18 21.98 -7.97 1.19
CA SER A 18 20.79 -7.16 1.47
C SER A 18 19.79 -7.20 0.31
N TRP A 19 20.24 -7.17 -0.95
CA TRP A 19 19.36 -7.31 -2.10
C TRP A 19 18.66 -8.68 -2.12
N VAL A 20 19.41 -9.78 -2.00
CA VAL A 20 18.86 -11.14 -1.92
C VAL A 20 17.94 -11.28 -0.71
N GLY A 21 18.30 -10.72 0.45
CA GLY A 21 17.48 -10.75 1.65
C GLY A 21 16.13 -10.03 1.47
N ILE A 22 16.13 -8.86 0.81
CA ILE A 22 14.90 -8.14 0.49
C ILE A 22 14.07 -8.93 -0.54
N CYS A 23 14.69 -9.45 -1.59
CA CYS A 23 14.01 -10.28 -2.59
C CYS A 23 13.39 -11.53 -1.97
N LEU A 24 14.12 -12.24 -1.10
CA LEU A 24 13.61 -13.41 -0.38
C LEU A 24 12.47 -13.03 0.57
N ALA A 25 12.58 -11.92 1.31
CA ALA A 25 11.50 -11.49 2.20
C ALA A 25 10.21 -11.20 1.42
N VAL A 26 10.30 -10.45 0.32
CA VAL A 26 9.15 -10.18 -0.56
C VAL A 26 8.61 -11.46 -1.18
N TRP A 27 9.48 -12.37 -1.60
CA TRP A 27 9.10 -13.66 -2.17
C TRP A 27 8.35 -14.55 -1.16
N VAL A 28 8.83 -14.63 0.09
CA VAL A 28 8.14 -15.38 1.17
C VAL A 28 6.77 -14.79 1.46
N VAL A 29 6.66 -13.45 1.53
CA VAL A 29 5.37 -12.79 1.73
C VAL A 29 4.41 -13.08 0.58
N ALA A 30 4.88 -13.02 -0.67
CA ALA A 30 4.08 -13.36 -1.83
C ALA A 30 3.63 -14.83 -1.82
N TRP A 31 4.51 -15.75 -1.41
CA TRP A 31 4.18 -17.17 -1.27
C TRP A 31 3.09 -17.40 -0.21
N ILE A 32 3.20 -16.77 0.97
CA ILE A 32 2.18 -16.86 2.02
C ILE A 32 0.83 -16.35 1.52
N VAL A 33 0.81 -15.21 0.82
CA VAL A 33 -0.42 -14.61 0.30
C VAL A 33 -1.06 -15.49 -0.78
N ALA A 34 -0.25 -16.10 -1.66
CA ALA A 34 -0.73 -16.99 -2.71
C ALA A 34 -1.36 -18.28 -2.16
N GLU A 35 -0.83 -18.83 -1.07
CA GLU A 35 -1.39 -20.02 -0.38
C GLU A 35 -2.62 -19.67 0.48
N SER A 36 -2.72 -18.41 0.94
CA SER A 36 -3.79 -17.99 1.86
C SER A 36 -5.06 -17.50 1.17
N ILE A 37 -4.98 -16.99 -0.07
CA ILE A 37 -6.11 -16.34 -0.74
C ILE A 37 -6.35 -16.99 -2.12
N PRO A 38 -7.47 -17.69 -2.33
CA PRO A 38 -7.75 -18.41 -3.58
C PRO A 38 -8.09 -17.47 -4.76
N VAL A 39 -8.39 -16.19 -4.51
CA VAL A 39 -8.83 -15.22 -5.54
C VAL A 39 -7.83 -14.08 -5.72
N PHE A 40 -6.93 -14.22 -6.69
CA PHE A 40 -5.91 -13.21 -7.01
C PHE A 40 -6.46 -11.87 -7.53
N ASN A 41 -7.66 -11.90 -8.14
CA ASN A 41 -8.26 -10.73 -8.78
C ASN A 41 -8.65 -9.65 -7.77
N ASP A 42 -9.22 -10.04 -6.62
CA ASP A 42 -9.60 -9.10 -5.56
C ASP A 42 -8.37 -8.43 -4.94
N LEU A 43 -7.28 -9.17 -4.79
CA LEU A 43 -6.00 -8.66 -4.32
C LEU A 43 -5.38 -7.65 -5.30
N LEU A 44 -5.38 -7.96 -6.60
CA LEU A 44 -4.90 -7.05 -7.64
C LEU A 44 -5.73 -5.77 -7.72
N SER A 45 -7.05 -5.91 -7.67
CA SER A 45 -7.99 -4.78 -7.68
C SER A 45 -7.77 -3.88 -6.45
N LEU A 46 -7.60 -4.48 -5.27
CA LEU A 46 -7.27 -3.77 -4.04
C LEU A 46 -5.93 -3.02 -4.15
N ILE A 47 -4.86 -3.70 -4.57
CA ILE A 47 -3.53 -3.08 -4.69
C ILE A 47 -3.59 -1.93 -5.70
N SER A 48 -4.25 -2.13 -6.84
CA SER A 48 -4.44 -1.07 -7.85
C SER A 48 -5.22 0.13 -7.29
N ALA A 49 -6.29 -0.11 -6.52
CA ALA A 49 -7.09 0.93 -5.91
C ALA A 49 -6.33 1.71 -4.82
N VAL A 50 -5.56 1.01 -3.97
CA VAL A 50 -4.75 1.59 -2.89
C VAL A 50 -3.61 2.42 -3.48
N PHE A 51 -2.83 1.85 -4.39
CA PHE A 51 -1.71 2.57 -5.01
C PHE A 51 -2.20 3.70 -5.90
N GLY A 52 -3.24 3.46 -6.72
CA GLY A 52 -3.82 4.46 -7.61
C GLY A 52 -4.39 5.65 -6.85
N SER A 53 -5.23 5.42 -5.83
CA SER A 53 -5.80 6.52 -5.05
C SER A 53 -4.75 7.29 -4.25
N TRP A 54 -3.81 6.59 -3.60
CA TRP A 54 -2.83 7.23 -2.72
C TRP A 54 -1.74 7.98 -3.49
N PHE A 55 -1.25 7.43 -4.61
CA PHE A 55 -0.29 8.14 -5.46
C PHE A 55 -0.92 9.27 -6.26
N SER A 56 -2.10 9.08 -6.86
CA SER A 56 -2.72 10.10 -7.71
C SER A 56 -3.39 11.23 -6.91
N PHE A 57 -3.94 10.94 -5.72
CA PHE A 57 -4.71 11.91 -4.94
C PHE A 57 -4.14 12.19 -3.56
N GLY A 58 -3.57 11.19 -2.87
CA GLY A 58 -3.00 11.34 -1.53
C GLY A 58 -1.76 12.23 -1.46
N LEU A 59 -0.74 11.93 -2.27
CA LEU A 59 0.51 12.72 -2.33
C LEU A 59 0.29 14.21 -2.68
N PRO A 60 -0.42 14.58 -3.76
CA PRO A 60 -0.65 15.98 -4.09
C PRO A 60 -1.47 16.72 -3.02
N ALA A 61 -2.45 16.06 -2.39
CA ALA A 61 -3.23 16.66 -1.30
C ALA A 61 -2.38 16.95 -0.05
N ILE A 62 -1.51 16.01 0.34
CA ILE A 62 -0.59 16.18 1.47
C ILE A 62 0.44 17.27 1.17
N PHE A 63 0.98 17.31 -0.05
CA PHE A 63 1.96 18.31 -0.47
C PHE A 63 1.36 19.72 -0.47
N TRP A 64 0.09 19.85 -0.87
CA TRP A 64 -0.64 21.10 -0.81
C TRP A 64 -0.83 21.59 0.63
N PHE A 65 -1.18 20.68 1.55
CA PHE A 65 -1.26 21.00 2.98
C PHE A 65 0.10 21.41 3.55
N TYR A 66 1.17 20.69 3.22
CA TYR A 66 2.51 21.01 3.69
C TYR A 66 2.99 22.39 3.18
N MET A 67 2.72 22.71 1.91
CA MET A 67 3.12 23.97 1.29
C MET A 67 2.27 25.18 1.76
N ASN A 68 1.01 24.96 2.14
CA ASN A 68 0.11 26.04 2.61
C ASN A 68 0.07 26.16 4.16
N LYS A 69 1.01 25.51 4.85
CA LYS A 69 1.15 25.52 6.32
C LYS A 69 1.39 26.95 6.83
N GLY A 70 0.34 27.57 7.36
CA GLY A 70 0.37 28.91 7.97
C GLY A 70 -0.52 29.97 7.31
N ARG A 71 -1.13 29.71 6.14
CA ARG A 71 -2.04 30.68 5.46
C ARG A 71 -3.33 30.02 4.93
N TYR A 72 -3.87 29.06 5.67
CA TYR A 72 -5.07 28.30 5.27
C TYR A 72 -6.33 29.18 5.09
N PHE A 73 -6.42 30.31 5.79
CA PHE A 73 -7.61 31.16 5.82
C PHE A 73 -7.40 32.60 5.32
N GLN A 74 -6.28 32.93 4.67
CA GLN A 74 -6.07 34.31 4.20
C GLN A 74 -6.93 34.71 2.98
N ASN A 75 -7.57 33.76 2.30
CA ASN A 75 -8.42 34.04 1.14
C ASN A 75 -9.53 32.98 1.03
N TRP A 76 -10.79 33.39 0.81
CA TRP A 76 -11.94 32.47 0.63
C TRP A 76 -11.65 31.41 -0.44
N LYS A 77 -10.99 31.81 -1.53
CA LYS A 77 -10.56 30.91 -2.61
C LYS A 77 -9.60 29.81 -2.12
N LYS A 78 -8.74 30.12 -1.15
CA LYS A 78 -7.83 29.13 -0.54
C LYS A 78 -8.56 28.22 0.43
N ALA A 79 -9.53 28.72 1.19
CA ALA A 79 -10.37 27.89 2.08
C ALA A 79 -11.17 26.84 1.30
N VAL A 80 -11.77 27.22 0.16
CA VAL A 80 -12.44 26.28 -0.74
C VAL A 80 -11.45 25.24 -1.27
N LEU A 81 -10.25 25.66 -1.67
CA LEU A 81 -9.20 24.75 -2.14
C LEU A 81 -8.73 23.78 -1.03
N THR A 82 -8.70 24.21 0.23
CA THR A 82 -8.42 23.35 1.38
C THR A 82 -9.49 22.27 1.52
N ILE A 83 -10.77 22.66 1.46
CA ILE A 83 -11.91 21.74 1.59
C ILE A 83 -11.89 20.70 0.47
N VAL A 84 -11.65 21.11 -0.77
CA VAL A 84 -11.56 20.20 -1.91
C VAL A 84 -10.41 19.21 -1.73
N ASN A 85 -9.22 19.65 -1.30
CA ASN A 85 -8.09 18.74 -1.05
C ASN A 85 -8.36 17.77 0.11
N VAL A 86 -9.05 18.21 1.17
CA VAL A 86 -9.49 17.31 2.27
C VAL A 86 -10.50 16.28 1.76
N PHE A 87 -11.44 16.71 0.94
CA PHE A 87 -12.47 15.83 0.38
C PHE A 87 -11.87 14.75 -0.54
N VAL A 88 -10.92 15.15 -1.38
CA VAL A 88 -10.14 14.23 -2.24
C VAL A 88 -9.33 13.24 -1.40
N LEU A 89 -8.73 13.69 -0.29
CA LEU A 89 -8.01 12.80 0.64
C LEU A 89 -8.96 11.84 1.36
N ALA A 90 -10.16 12.29 1.73
CA ALA A 90 -11.20 11.44 2.33
C ALA A 90 -11.71 10.38 1.35
N ILE A 91 -11.92 10.73 0.07
CA ILE A 91 -12.28 9.77 -0.98
C ILE A 91 -11.18 8.73 -1.16
N ALA A 92 -9.91 9.15 -1.19
CA ALA A 92 -8.78 8.21 -1.30
C ALA A 92 -8.75 7.23 -0.12
N PHE A 93 -9.01 7.71 1.10
CA PHE A 93 -9.13 6.84 2.28
C PHE A 93 -10.34 5.90 2.20
N ALA A 94 -11.48 6.37 1.70
CA ALA A 94 -12.68 5.56 1.55
C ALA A 94 -12.49 4.43 0.54
N ILE A 95 -11.84 4.71 -0.60
CA ILE A 95 -11.49 3.69 -1.60
C ILE A 95 -10.55 2.64 -0.99
N CYS A 96 -9.55 3.07 -0.23
CA CYS A 96 -8.64 2.17 0.47
C CYS A 96 -9.37 1.30 1.51
N GLY A 97 -10.27 1.89 2.29
CA GLY A 97 -11.04 1.20 3.33
C GLY A 97 -12.04 0.20 2.77
N LEU A 98 -12.79 0.58 1.72
CA LEU A 98 -13.70 -0.30 1.02
C LEU A 98 -12.96 -1.45 0.33
N GLY A 99 -11.80 -1.18 -0.28
CA GLY A 99 -10.93 -2.22 -0.82
C GLY A 99 -10.55 -3.24 0.25
N LEU A 100 -9.97 -2.78 1.36
CA LEU A 100 -9.56 -3.62 2.50
C LEU A 100 -10.72 -4.44 3.07
N TRP A 101 -11.92 -3.86 3.11
CA TRP A 101 -13.12 -4.53 3.58
C TRP A 101 -13.53 -5.67 2.63
N VAL A 102 -13.56 -5.44 1.32
CA VAL A 102 -13.90 -6.49 0.32
C VAL A 102 -12.92 -7.65 0.40
N SER A 103 -11.62 -7.39 0.44
CA SER A 103 -10.62 -8.47 0.58
C SER A 103 -10.72 -9.18 1.95
N GLY A 104 -11.04 -8.46 3.02
CA GLY A 104 -11.25 -9.07 4.34
C GLY A 104 -12.50 -9.95 4.42
N VAL A 105 -13.59 -9.54 3.76
CA VAL A 105 -14.84 -10.30 3.68
C VAL A 105 -14.65 -11.56 2.83
N ALA A 106 -13.95 -11.48 1.69
CA ALA A 106 -13.62 -12.65 0.89
C ALA A 106 -12.87 -13.71 1.71
N ILE A 107 -11.89 -13.30 2.52
CA ILE A 107 -11.16 -14.20 3.42
C ILE A 107 -12.07 -14.81 4.50
N HIS A 108 -13.06 -14.04 5.00
CA HIS A 108 -13.99 -14.52 6.02
C HIS A 108 -15.00 -15.52 5.46
N GLU A 109 -15.51 -15.31 4.24
CA GLU A 109 -16.43 -16.24 3.58
C GLU A 109 -15.71 -17.53 3.14
N ASP A 110 -14.45 -17.45 2.69
CA ASP A 110 -13.62 -18.62 2.33
C ASP A 110 -13.03 -19.36 3.57
N SER A 111 -13.26 -18.86 4.78
CA SER A 111 -12.88 -19.55 6.03
C SER A 111 -13.62 -20.89 6.24
N VAL A 112 -14.64 -21.19 5.43
CA VAL A 112 -15.37 -22.46 5.46
C VAL A 112 -14.68 -23.55 4.63
N SER A 113 -13.83 -23.22 3.66
CA SER A 113 -13.02 -24.18 2.89
C SER A 113 -11.53 -24.13 3.28
N LYS A 114 -11.24 -24.41 4.56
CA LYS A 114 -10.05 -25.13 5.01
C LYS A 114 -8.77 -24.95 4.15
N SER A 115 -8.17 -23.74 4.19
CA SER A 115 -6.90 -23.38 3.52
C SER A 115 -5.69 -24.26 3.90
N TRP A 116 -5.82 -25.16 4.89
CA TRP A 116 -4.75 -26.06 5.34
C TRP A 116 -5.22 -27.47 5.65
N THR A 117 -6.30 -27.96 5.03
CA THR A 117 -6.65 -29.38 5.20
C THR A 117 -6.27 -30.18 3.99
N CYS A 118 -5.29 -31.04 4.20
CA CYS A 118 -5.24 -32.36 3.60
C CYS A 118 -6.55 -33.13 3.90
N ALA A 119 -7.61 -32.80 3.17
CA ALA A 119 -8.79 -33.65 3.07
C ALA A 119 -8.42 -34.77 2.09
N ASN A 120 -8.28 -35.97 2.65
CA ASN A 120 -8.02 -37.22 1.97
C ASN A 120 -9.12 -37.48 0.92
N ASN A 121 -8.83 -37.23 -0.35
CA ASN A 121 -9.59 -37.82 -1.44
C ASN A 121 -9.03 -39.23 -1.61
N ALA A 122 -9.73 -40.20 -1.02
CA ALA A 122 -9.51 -41.62 -1.30
C ALA A 122 -9.52 -41.89 -2.81
#